data_AF-A0A9E4TBF3-F1
#
_entry.id   AF-A0A9E4TBF3-F1
#
_cell.length_a   1.000
_cell.length_b   1.000
_cell.length_c   1.000
_cell.angle_alpha   90.00
_cell.angle_beta   90.00
_cell.angle_gamma   90.00
#
_symmetry.space_group_name_H-M   'P 1'
#
loop_
_entity.id
_entity.type
_entity.pdbx_description
1 polymer ?
#
loop_
_entity_poly.entity_id
_entity_poly.type
_entity_poly.pdbx_seq_one_letter_code
_entity_poly.pdbx_strand_id
1 'polypeptide(L)'
;MTQPPSVSDLRCAECGGLFTVEYFGPPDGSQARLPVDDPLTVNSLGEGDTPVVSLERTAESLGLEWLWAKMEFLSPTGSFKDRGSAVLTTMGR
;
A
#
# COMPACT_ATOMS: atom_id res chain seq x y z
N MET A 1 -19.76 -11.60 6.16
CA MET A 1 -20.52 -10.34 6.26
C MET A 1 -19.63 -9.22 5.74
N THR A 2 -20.11 -8.40 4.80
CA THR A 2 -19.41 -7.22 4.28
C THR A 2 -19.98 -5.98 4.95
N GLN A 3 -19.12 -4.97 5.16
CA GLN A 3 -19.52 -3.69 5.73
C GLN A 3 -18.68 -2.56 5.12
N PRO A 4 -19.11 -1.29 5.25
CA PRO A 4 -18.28 -0.15 4.89
C PRO A 4 -16.93 -0.17 5.62
N PRO A 5 -15.85 0.30 5.00
CA PRO A 5 -14.54 0.38 5.65
C PRO A 5 -14.59 1.30 6.87
N SER A 6 -13.93 0.88 7.94
CA SER A 6 -13.91 1.58 9.23
C SER A 6 -12.55 1.40 9.88
N VAL A 7 -11.96 2.49 10.38
CA VAL A 7 -10.67 2.46 11.09
C VAL A 7 -10.81 2.13 12.58
N SER A 8 -12.04 2.18 13.12
CA SER A 8 -12.33 1.85 14.52
C SER A 8 -12.70 0.38 14.73
N ASP A 9 -13.20 -0.29 13.69
CA ASP A 9 -13.68 -1.67 13.79
C ASP A 9 -12.52 -2.66 13.57
N LEU A 10 -11.83 -3.02 14.65
CA LEU A 10 -10.66 -3.90 14.60
C LEU A 10 -11.02 -5.38 14.40
N ARG A 11 -12.25 -5.78 14.74
CA ARG A 11 -12.74 -7.16 14.69
C ARG A 11 -14.22 -7.23 14.37
N CYS A 12 -14.64 -8.32 13.73
CA CYS A 12 -16.06 -8.61 13.51
C CYS A 12 -16.79 -8.81 14.86
N ALA A 13 -17.90 -8.09 15.06
CA ALA A 13 -18.69 -8.18 16.29
C ALA A 13 -19.37 -9.55 16.48
N GLU A 14 -19.60 -10.30 15.40
CA GLU A 14 -20.29 -11.59 15.44
C GLU A 14 -19.32 -12.76 15.63
N CYS A 15 -18.21 -12.80 14.87
CA CYS A 15 -17.27 -13.93 14.88
C CYS A 15 -15.88 -13.62 15.48
N GLY A 16 -15.56 -12.36 15.80
CA GLY A 16 -14.26 -11.95 16.35
C GLY A 16 -13.07 -11.97 15.37
N GLY A 17 -13.31 -12.34 14.11
CA GLY A 17 -12.29 -12.39 13.05
C GLY A 17 -11.80 -11.02 12.58
N LEU A 18 -10.70 -11.02 11.83
CA LEU A 18 -10.14 -9.81 11.21
C LEU A 18 -10.86 -9.49 9.90
N PHE A 19 -10.99 -8.20 9.61
CA PHE A 19 -11.50 -7.74 8.32
C PHE A 19 -10.43 -7.85 7.23
N THR A 20 -10.90 -8.10 6.00
CA THR A 20 -10.12 -8.03 4.77
C THR A 20 -10.74 -6.95 3.89
N VAL A 21 -9.90 -6.17 3.20
CA VAL A 21 -10.37 -5.18 2.22
C VAL A 21 -10.58 -5.87 0.89
N GLU A 22 -11.80 -5.78 0.35
CA GLU A 22 -12.15 -6.28 -0.98
C GLU A 22 -12.49 -5.09 -1.89
N TYR A 23 -11.95 -5.11 -3.11
CA TYR A 23 -12.28 -4.14 -4.15
C TYR A 23 -13.15 -4.80 -5.20
N PHE A 24 -14.22 -4.14 -5.62
CA PHE A 24 -15.08 -4.63 -6.69
C PHE A 24 -14.41 -4.40 -8.06
N GLY A 25 -14.38 -5.45 -8.90
CA GLY A 25 -13.82 -5.42 -10.25
C GLY A 25 -12.29 -5.62 -10.32
N PRO A 26 -11.70 -5.70 -11.54
CA PRO A 26 -10.26 -5.71 -11.74
C PRO A 26 -9.66 -4.29 -11.59
N PRO A 27 -8.35 -4.16 -11.28
CA PRO A 27 -7.68 -2.86 -11.35
C PRO A 27 -7.57 -2.42 -12.82
N ASP A 28 -7.65 -1.11 -13.06
CA ASP A 28 -7.48 -0.54 -14.40
C ASP A 28 -6.01 -0.32 -14.80
N GLY A 29 -5.10 -0.42 -13.82
CA GLY A 29 -3.67 -0.20 -14.01
C GLY A 29 -3.26 1.27 -14.14
N SER A 30 -4.21 2.22 -14.06
CA SER A 30 -3.94 3.65 -14.21
C SER A 30 -3.64 4.32 -12.88
N GLN A 31 -4.33 3.89 -11.81
CA GLN A 31 -4.18 4.43 -10.47
C GLN A 31 -4.25 3.32 -9.41
N ALA A 32 -3.68 3.60 -8.23
CA ALA A 32 -3.84 2.72 -7.09
C ALA A 32 -5.31 2.73 -6.65
N ARG A 33 -5.90 1.55 -6.45
CA ARG A 33 -7.23 1.44 -5.84
C ARG A 33 -7.09 1.62 -4.35
N LEU A 34 -7.67 2.72 -3.87
CA LEU A 34 -7.66 3.12 -2.47
C LEU A 34 -9.11 3.15 -1.97
N PRO A 35 -9.37 2.88 -0.69
CA PRO A 35 -10.72 2.96 -0.11
C PRO A 35 -11.13 4.42 0.18
N VAL A 36 -10.77 5.36 -0.70
CA VAL A 36 -11.05 6.81 -0.59
C VAL A 36 -11.76 7.27 -1.87
N ASP A 37 -12.80 8.08 -1.74
CA ASP A 37 -13.65 8.47 -2.88
C ASP A 37 -12.98 9.51 -3.79
N ASP A 38 -12.24 10.46 -3.21
CA ASP A 38 -11.53 11.52 -3.94
C ASP A 38 -10.01 11.46 -3.63
N PRO A 39 -9.16 11.08 -4.62
CA PRO A 39 -7.71 11.06 -4.46
C PRO A 39 -7.09 12.40 -4.03
N LEU A 40 -7.72 13.53 -4.34
CA LEU A 40 -7.24 14.86 -3.94
C LEU A 40 -7.39 15.12 -2.43
N THR A 41 -8.18 14.30 -1.74
CA THR A 41 -8.39 14.42 -0.29
C THR A 41 -7.37 13.64 0.54
N VAL A 42 -6.52 12.84 -0.11
CA VAL A 42 -5.53 11.98 0.56
C VAL A 42 -4.52 12.82 1.33
N ASN A 43 -4.34 12.48 2.61
CA ASN A 43 -3.21 12.91 3.42
C ASN A 43 -1.93 12.29 2.88
N SER A 44 -1.16 13.05 2.11
CA SER A 44 0.09 12.57 1.52
C SER A 44 1.27 13.44 1.94
N LEU A 45 2.43 12.80 2.11
CA LEU A 45 3.73 13.44 2.24
C LEU A 45 4.55 13.29 0.94
N GLY A 46 3.94 12.79 -0.13
CA GLY A 46 4.62 12.43 -1.38
C GLY A 46 5.19 11.01 -1.38
N GLU A 47 4.69 10.13 -0.51
CA GLU A 47 5.02 8.70 -0.54
C GLU A 47 4.59 8.04 -1.84
N GLY A 48 5.36 7.05 -2.27
CA GLY A 48 5.19 6.47 -3.59
C GLY A 48 6.37 6.74 -4.49
N ASP A 49 6.22 6.38 -5.76
CA ASP A 49 7.20 6.61 -6.84
C ASP A 49 8.68 6.34 -6.49
N THR A 50 8.91 5.40 -5.57
CA THR A 50 10.27 5.08 -5.13
C THR A 50 11.04 4.40 -6.25
N PRO A 51 12.37 4.60 -6.37
CA PRO A 51 13.17 3.98 -7.41
C PRO A 51 13.06 2.45 -7.43
N VAL A 52 13.12 1.89 -8.64
CA VAL A 52 13.43 0.47 -8.87
C VAL A 52 14.85 0.39 -9.40
N VAL A 53 15.76 -0.21 -8.63
CA VAL A 53 17.19 -0.20 -8.91
C VAL A 53 17.65 -1.61 -9.29
N SER A 54 18.38 -1.73 -10.41
CA SER A 54 19.01 -2.99 -10.81
C SER A 54 20.14 -3.39 -9.85
N LEU A 55 20.20 -4.66 -9.47
CA LEU A 55 21.20 -5.22 -8.56
C LEU A 55 22.10 -6.23 -9.28
N GLU A 56 22.77 -5.81 -10.35
CA GLU A 56 23.53 -6.68 -11.26
C GLU A 56 24.56 -7.57 -10.55
N ARG A 57 25.38 -7.00 -9.66
CA ARG A 57 26.40 -7.75 -8.90
C ARG A 57 25.79 -8.82 -8.01
N THR A 58 24.66 -8.52 -7.38
CA THR A 58 23.95 -9.47 -6.53
C THR A 58 23.27 -10.53 -7.38
N ALA A 59 22.69 -10.16 -8.52
CA ALA A 59 22.11 -11.09 -9.48
C ALA A 59 23.14 -12.14 -9.93
N GLU A 60 24.33 -11.70 -10.34
CA GLU A 60 25.45 -12.58 -10.73
C GLU A 60 25.83 -13.54 -9.60
N SER A 61 25.99 -13.03 -8.38
CA SER A 61 26.35 -13.86 -7.21
C SER A 61 25.30 -14.91 -6.84
N LEU A 62 24.04 -14.70 -7.24
CA LEU A 62 22.91 -15.61 -6.99
C LEU A 62 22.60 -16.49 -8.21
N GLY A 63 23.28 -16.32 -9.33
CA GLY A 63 22.97 -17.01 -10.59
C GLY A 63 21.62 -16.61 -11.19
N LEU A 64 21.14 -15.39 -10.91
CA LEU A 64 19.89 -14.85 -11.44
C LEU A 64 20.17 -14.04 -12.71
N GLU A 65 19.31 -14.19 -13.73
CA GLU A 65 19.39 -13.38 -14.95
C GLU A 65 19.09 -11.90 -14.65
N TRP A 66 18.12 -11.64 -13.76
CA TRP A 66 17.80 -10.30 -13.34
C TRP A 66 17.38 -10.22 -11.87
N LEU A 67 17.79 -9.13 -11.22
CA LEU A 67 17.38 -8.80 -9.86
C LEU A 67 17.23 -7.28 -9.73
N TRP A 68 16.13 -6.85 -9.12
CA TRP A 68 15.85 -5.45 -8.82
C TRP A 68 15.42 -5.26 -7.38
N ALA A 69 15.72 -4.09 -6.82
CA ALA A 69 15.21 -3.64 -5.53
C ALA A 69 14.23 -2.49 -5.71
N LYS A 70 13.07 -2.59 -5.06
CA LYS A 70 12.14 -1.48 -4.88
C LYS A 70 12.53 -0.71 -3.62
N MET A 71 12.99 0.52 -3.77
CA MET A 71 13.67 1.30 -2.73
C MET A 71 12.69 2.02 -1.79
N GLU A 72 11.81 1.27 -1.12
CA GLU A 72 10.72 1.83 -0.30
C GLU A 72 11.18 2.66 0.91
N PHE A 73 12.41 2.45 1.37
CA PHE A 73 13.01 3.26 2.44
C PHE A 73 13.26 4.72 2.01
N LEU A 74 13.15 5.05 0.72
CA LEU A 74 13.20 6.43 0.24
C LEU A 74 11.86 7.16 0.36
N SER A 75 10.84 6.52 0.92
CA SER A 75 9.59 7.20 1.32
C SER A 75 9.85 8.21 2.45
N PRO A 76 8.97 9.23 2.65
CA PRO A 76 9.20 10.36 3.53
C PRO A 76 9.69 10.05 4.96
N THR A 77 9.19 9.00 5.62
CA THR A 77 9.62 8.61 6.98
C THR A 77 10.64 7.47 6.99
N GLY A 78 11.20 7.11 5.84
CA GLY A 78 12.20 6.04 5.74
C GLY A 78 11.62 4.62 5.68
N SER A 79 10.31 4.45 5.44
CA SER A 79 9.66 3.14 5.48
C SER A 79 8.53 3.01 4.45
N PHE A 80 8.32 1.79 3.95
CA PHE A 80 7.15 1.46 3.12
C PHE A 80 5.79 1.73 3.80
N LYS A 81 5.79 1.88 5.13
CA LYS A 81 4.58 2.12 5.91
C LYS A 81 3.88 3.42 5.53
N ASP A 82 4.59 4.38 4.94
CA ASP A 82 4.03 5.67 4.54
C ASP A 82 2.82 5.51 3.61
N ARG A 83 2.88 4.54 2.68
CA ARG A 83 1.76 4.24 1.77
C ARG A 83 0.48 3.86 2.51
N GLY A 84 0.60 2.99 3.51
CA GLY A 84 -0.52 2.56 4.33
C GLY A 84 -1.00 3.65 5.29
N SER A 85 -0.05 4.40 5.87
CA SER A 85 -0.33 5.52 6.77
C SER A 85 -1.09 6.64 6.08
N ALA A 86 -0.78 6.95 4.81
CA ALA A 86 -1.51 7.93 4.02
C ALA A 86 -3.00 7.58 3.92
N VAL A 87 -3.32 6.32 3.61
CA VAL A 87 -4.70 5.84 3.57
C VAL A 87 -5.34 5.86 4.95
N LEU A 88 -4.66 5.31 5.97
CA LEU A 88 -5.19 5.21 7.33
C LEU A 88 -5.54 6.59 7.92
N THR A 89 -4.63 7.56 7.77
CA THR A 89 -4.84 8.92 8.27
C THR A 89 -5.88 9.68 7.46
N THR A 90 -6.07 9.36 6.18
CA THR A 90 -7.16 9.92 5.36
C THR A 90 -8.51 9.41 5.84
N MET A 91 -8.63 8.10 6.07
CA MET A 91 -9.87 7.44 6.47
C MET A 91 -10.27 7.68 7.93
N GLY A 92 -9.30 8.01 8.78
CA GLY A 92 -9.54 8.32 10.20
C GLY A 92 -9.89 9.79 10.49
N ARG A 93 -10.08 10.61 9.45
CA ARG A 93 -10.65 11.96 9.58
C ARG A 93 -12.15 11.87 9.88
#